data_AF-A0A929T160-F1
#
_entry.id   AF-A0A929T160-F1
#
_cell.length_a   1.000
_cell.length_b   1.000
_cell.length_c   1.000
_cell.angle_alpha   90.00
_cell.angle_beta   90.00
_cell.angle_gamma   90.00
#
_symmetry.space_group_name_H-M   'P 1'
#
loop_
_entity.id
_entity.type
_entity.pdbx_description
1 polymer ?
#
loop_
_entity_poly.entity_id
_entity_poly.type
_entity_poly.pdbx_seq_one_letter_code
_entity_poly.pdbx_strand_id
1 'polypeptide(L)'
;MTEKLFLDREIRCLHCRRHFGIREYQKIELPRQQELIPYLLDASIFEFECPYCREEYTVLKDQEEFVIDNQEKKYRIYYSDNEYDNGVKLMQVSHGLGITSEEEKDFVLEVRALDEQGYRIRFEPNYGSAVEKMVIFEAGLNDVAVELLKSYMELEYDFDKEFDHLVFIDDQDRAFVGVQDGRPVFAVEFDEEEYEAILEAFAEECECIQYEVDTYEIKKIMKKRLEELEEDEN
;
A
#
# COMPACT_ATOMS: atom_id res chain seq x y z
N MET A 1 22.31 11.72 2.91
CA MET A 1 22.89 10.40 2.59
C MET A 1 22.43 10.03 1.18
N THR A 2 23.23 9.34 0.37
CA THR A 2 22.75 8.85 -0.93
C THR A 2 21.72 7.75 -0.63
N GLU A 3 20.44 7.99 -0.90
CA GLU A 3 19.41 6.95 -0.78
C GLU A 3 19.86 5.74 -1.61
N LYS A 4 19.91 4.56 -0.98
CA LYS A 4 20.27 3.34 -1.67
C LYS A 4 19.04 2.85 -2.42
N LEU A 5 19.05 2.97 -3.74
CA LEU A 5 18.01 2.40 -4.60
C LEU A 5 18.02 0.86 -4.54
N PHE A 6 19.19 0.27 -4.28
CA PHE A 6 19.38 -1.17 -4.19
C PHE A 6 20.46 -1.55 -3.17
N LEU A 7 20.37 -2.77 -2.67
CA LEU A 7 21.37 -3.45 -1.87
C LEU A 7 21.91 -4.66 -2.64
N ASP A 8 23.19 -4.66 -2.96
CA ASP A 8 23.87 -5.85 -3.46
C ASP A 8 24.26 -6.72 -2.25
N ARG A 9 23.86 -7.99 -2.24
CA ARG A 9 24.22 -8.94 -1.18
C ARG A 9 24.57 -10.32 -1.73
N GLU A 10 25.37 -11.06 -0.97
CA GLU A 10 25.74 -12.44 -1.29
C GLU A 10 24.84 -13.39 -0.51
N ILE A 11 24.14 -14.28 -1.21
CA ILE A 11 23.31 -15.32 -0.61
C ILE A 11 23.83 -16.70 -0.94
N ARG A 12 23.49 -17.67 -0.09
CA ARG A 12 23.84 -19.08 -0.29
C ARG A 12 22.62 -19.85 -0.76
N CYS A 13 22.72 -20.41 -1.96
CA CYS A 13 21.73 -21.33 -2.52
C CYS A 13 21.49 -22.51 -1.55
N LEU A 14 20.26 -22.73 -1.08
CA LEU A 14 19.93 -23.84 -0.18
C LEU A 14 19.99 -25.20 -0.89
N HIS A 15 19.78 -25.22 -2.20
CA HIS A 15 19.81 -26.42 -3.02
C HIS A 15 21.26 -26.85 -3.39
N CYS A 16 22.00 -26.04 -4.15
CA CYS A 16 23.35 -26.38 -4.60
C CYS A 16 24.49 -25.90 -3.68
N ARG A 17 24.16 -25.16 -2.60
CA ARG A 17 25.09 -24.66 -1.57
C ARG A 17 26.15 -23.67 -2.04
N ARG A 18 26.11 -23.23 -3.31
CA ARG A 18 26.99 -22.20 -3.86
C ARG A 18 26.50 -20.80 -3.48
N HIS A 19 27.44 -19.88 -3.35
CA HIS A 19 27.14 -18.48 -3.14
C HIS A 19 26.96 -17.77 -4.47
N PHE A 20 26.04 -16.82 -4.52
CA PHE A 20 25.83 -15.94 -5.66
C PHE A 20 25.34 -14.58 -5.17
N GLY A 21 25.64 -13.54 -5.95
CA GLY A 21 25.16 -12.19 -5.67
C GLY A 21 23.74 -12.02 -6.16
N ILE A 22 22.94 -11.30 -5.37
CA ILE A 22 21.64 -10.78 -5.76
C ILE A 22 21.59 -9.27 -5.53
N ARG A 23 20.69 -8.60 -6.24
CA ARG A 23 20.44 -7.17 -6.13
C ARG A 23 19.01 -6.95 -5.68
N GLU A 24 18.85 -6.45 -4.47
CA GLU A 24 17.53 -6.22 -3.87
C GLU A 24 17.17 -4.74 -4.01
N TYR A 25 15.99 -4.46 -4.54
CA TYR A 25 15.49 -3.09 -4.56
C TYR A 25 15.09 -2.67 -3.14
N GLN A 26 15.48 -1.45 -2.76
CA GLN A 26 15.09 -0.83 -1.49
C GLN A 26 14.16 0.36 -1.74
N LYS A 27 14.27 0.98 -2.93
CA LYS A 27 13.41 2.06 -3.38
C LYS A 27 13.17 1.96 -4.87
N ILE A 28 11.95 2.26 -5.29
CA ILE A 28 11.56 2.48 -6.69
C ILE A 28 11.06 3.90 -6.84
N GLU A 29 11.58 4.59 -7.85
CA GLU A 29 11.19 5.95 -8.22
C GLU A 29 10.34 5.93 -9.49
N LEU A 30 9.06 6.26 -9.37
CA LEU A 30 8.13 6.44 -10.48
C LEU A 30 8.02 7.93 -10.85
N PRO A 31 7.77 8.27 -12.13
CA PRO A 31 7.61 7.37 -13.28
C PRO A 31 8.95 6.90 -13.90
N ARG A 32 10.09 7.31 -13.34
CA ARG A 32 11.43 7.04 -13.89
C ARG A 32 11.71 5.55 -14.12
N GLN A 33 11.16 4.69 -13.27
CA GLN A 33 11.31 3.23 -13.29
C GLN A 33 9.98 2.51 -13.54
N GLN A 34 9.09 3.09 -14.35
CA GLN A 34 7.77 2.52 -14.66
C GLN A 34 7.84 1.10 -15.27
N GLU A 35 8.96 0.74 -15.90
CA GLU A 35 9.19 -0.61 -16.41
C GLU A 35 9.23 -1.67 -15.30
N LEU A 36 9.37 -1.27 -14.03
CA LEU A 36 9.33 -2.15 -12.87
C LEU A 36 7.90 -2.43 -12.38
N ILE A 37 6.88 -1.71 -12.83
CA ILE A 37 5.49 -1.88 -12.38
C ILE A 37 4.98 -3.33 -12.56
N PRO A 38 5.18 -4.01 -13.69
CA PRO A 38 4.73 -5.40 -13.82
C PRO A 38 5.31 -6.34 -12.74
N TYR A 39 6.59 -6.12 -12.38
CA TYR A 39 7.29 -6.91 -11.36
C TYR A 39 6.87 -6.54 -9.93
N LEU A 40 6.32 -5.34 -9.73
CA LEU A 40 5.67 -4.95 -8.49
C LEU A 40 4.32 -5.65 -8.35
N LEU A 41 3.52 -5.66 -9.43
CA LEU A 41 2.18 -6.22 -9.43
C LEU A 41 2.17 -7.73 -9.13
N ASP A 42 3.14 -8.48 -9.66
CA ASP A 42 3.25 -9.93 -9.45
C ASP A 42 4.26 -10.33 -8.35
N ALA A 43 4.84 -9.35 -7.65
CA ALA A 43 5.88 -9.51 -6.63
C ALA A 43 7.19 -10.18 -7.12
N SER A 44 7.37 -10.41 -8.43
CA SER A 44 8.57 -11.04 -8.99
C SER A 44 9.83 -10.17 -8.87
N ILE A 45 9.68 -8.91 -8.49
CA ILE A 45 10.82 -8.03 -8.16
C ILE A 45 11.68 -8.56 -7.01
N PHE A 46 11.13 -9.43 -6.16
CA PHE A 46 11.84 -10.08 -5.05
C PHE A 46 12.27 -11.50 -5.37
N GLU A 47 12.07 -11.94 -6.61
CA GLU A 47 12.41 -13.27 -7.06
C GLU A 47 13.79 -13.29 -7.72
N PHE A 48 14.57 -14.31 -7.37
CA PHE A 48 15.92 -14.53 -7.88
C PHE A 48 16.12 -15.98 -8.24
N GLU A 49 16.86 -16.22 -9.31
CA GLU A 49 17.20 -17.56 -9.75
C GLU A 49 18.69 -17.84 -9.49
N CYS A 50 18.99 -18.98 -8.88
CA CYS A 50 20.37 -19.39 -8.67
C CYS A 50 21.06 -19.70 -10.01
N PRO A 51 22.14 -19.00 -10.38
CA PRO A 51 22.75 -19.13 -11.71
C PRO A 51 23.42 -20.50 -11.94
N TYR A 52 23.59 -21.31 -10.90
CA TYR A 52 24.27 -22.60 -10.99
C TYR A 52 23.34 -23.80 -11.06
N CYS A 53 22.14 -23.71 -10.48
CA CYS A 53 21.22 -24.84 -10.39
C CYS A 53 19.77 -24.50 -10.74
N ARG A 54 19.48 -23.24 -11.09
CA ARG A 54 18.17 -22.77 -11.52
C ARG A 54 17.07 -22.84 -10.46
N GLU A 55 17.44 -23.04 -9.19
CA GLU A 55 16.51 -22.95 -8.08
C GLU A 55 16.04 -21.50 -7.90
N GLU A 56 14.75 -21.29 -7.76
CA GLU A 56 14.11 -19.99 -7.53
C GLU A 56 14.07 -19.66 -6.04
N TYR A 57 14.21 -18.37 -5.72
CA TYR A 57 14.23 -17.82 -4.38
C TYR A 57 13.37 -16.56 -4.34
N THR A 58 12.53 -16.43 -3.33
CA THR A 58 11.81 -15.18 -3.05
C THR A 58 12.33 -14.61 -1.73
N VAL A 59 12.72 -13.33 -1.71
CA VAL A 59 13.28 -12.68 -0.51
C VAL A 59 12.33 -11.64 0.11
N LEU A 60 11.03 -11.86 -0.01
CA LEU A 60 10.07 -11.02 0.70
C LEU A 60 10.27 -11.05 2.23
N LYS A 61 10.71 -12.18 2.80
CA LYS A 61 10.68 -12.46 4.26
C LYS A 61 11.80 -11.83 5.11
N ASP A 62 12.66 -11.00 4.54
CA ASP A 62 13.79 -10.40 5.25
C ASP A 62 14.05 -8.95 4.79
N GLN A 63 13.07 -8.29 4.16
CA GLN A 63 13.22 -6.88 3.78
C GLN A 63 12.79 -5.98 4.93
N GLU A 64 13.76 -5.30 5.55
CA GLU A 64 13.50 -4.33 6.62
C GLU A 64 12.57 -3.20 6.15
N GLU A 65 12.79 -2.69 4.93
CA GLU A 65 11.97 -1.64 4.35
C GLU A 65 12.09 -1.61 2.81
N PHE A 66 10.98 -1.30 2.15
CA PHE A 66 10.90 -1.08 0.71
C PHE A 66 10.03 0.14 0.42
N VAL A 67 10.51 1.05 -0.44
CA VAL A 67 9.84 2.32 -0.72
C VAL A 67 9.40 2.40 -2.18
N ILE A 68 8.15 2.79 -2.42
CA ILE A 68 7.65 3.21 -3.72
C ILE A 68 7.41 4.71 -3.66
N ASP A 69 8.13 5.48 -4.47
CA ASP A 69 8.10 6.94 -4.47
C ASP A 69 7.71 7.46 -5.86
N ASN A 70 6.77 8.39 -5.93
CA ASN A 70 6.45 9.10 -7.16
C ASN A 70 6.41 10.61 -6.90
N GLN A 71 7.43 11.31 -7.40
CA GLN A 71 7.56 12.75 -7.15
C GLN A 71 6.64 13.60 -8.02
N GLU A 72 6.21 13.07 -9.17
CA GLU A 72 5.31 13.78 -10.08
C GLU A 72 3.86 13.73 -9.59
N LYS A 73 3.40 12.53 -9.19
CA LYS A 73 2.07 12.32 -8.59
C LYS A 73 2.03 12.58 -7.09
N LYS A 74 3.19 12.88 -6.47
CA LYS A 74 3.37 13.20 -5.06
C LYS A 74 2.77 12.14 -4.12
N TYR A 75 3.25 10.92 -4.22
CA TYR A 75 2.98 9.91 -3.22
C TYR A 75 4.25 9.15 -2.83
N ARG A 76 4.28 8.65 -1.60
CA ARG A 76 5.33 7.76 -1.11
C ARG A 76 4.74 6.67 -0.23
N ILE A 77 5.05 5.43 -0.54
CA ILE A 77 4.58 4.25 0.18
C ILE A 77 5.80 3.56 0.79
N TYR A 78 5.79 3.41 2.11
CA TYR A 78 6.76 2.67 2.89
C TYR A 78 6.15 1.31 3.21
N TYR A 79 6.74 0.24 2.69
CA TYR A 79 6.38 -1.14 3.00
C TYR A 79 7.41 -1.74 3.96
N SER A 80 6.93 -2.39 5.01
CA SER A 80 7.73 -3.24 5.89
C SER A 80 6.84 -4.37 6.40
N ASP A 81 7.32 -5.61 6.40
CA ASP A 81 6.57 -6.75 6.96
C ASP A 81 6.65 -6.82 8.50
N ASN A 82 7.41 -5.92 9.12
CA ASN A 82 7.50 -5.78 10.57
C ASN A 82 6.48 -4.76 11.08
N GLU A 83 5.32 -5.26 11.54
CA GLU A 83 4.25 -4.44 12.14
C GLU A 83 4.74 -3.53 13.27
N TYR A 84 5.72 -3.99 14.07
CA TYR A 84 6.26 -3.18 15.16
C TYR A 84 7.01 -1.96 14.62
N ASP A 85 7.81 -2.13 13.57
CA ASP A 85 8.58 -1.04 12.97
C ASP A 85 7.67 -0.02 12.30
N ASN A 86 6.61 -0.48 11.62
CA ASN A 86 5.59 0.41 11.06
C ASN A 86 4.86 1.20 12.13
N GLY A 87 4.39 0.56 13.21
CA GLY A 87 3.72 1.24 14.31
C GLY A 87 4.62 2.27 15.01
N VAL A 88 5.91 1.97 15.19
CA VAL A 88 6.88 2.92 15.74
C VAL A 88 7.08 4.12 14.80
N LYS A 89 7.30 3.88 13.50
CA LYS A 89 7.45 4.95 12.50
C LYS A 89 6.21 5.84 12.42
N LEU A 90 5.01 5.25 12.43
CA LEU A 90 3.74 5.97 12.48
C LEU A 90 3.64 6.88 13.71
N MET A 91 3.99 6.38 14.90
CA MET A 91 4.02 7.17 16.13
C MET A 91 5.06 8.30 16.09
N GLN A 92 6.22 8.03 15.48
CA GLN A 92 7.29 9.01 15.29
C GLN A 92 6.85 10.15 14.38
N VAL A 93 6.29 9.85 13.20
CA VAL A 93 5.91 10.88 12.22
C VAL A 93 4.67 11.65 12.68
N SER A 94 3.64 10.95 13.17
CA SER A 94 2.34 11.53 13.56
C SER A 94 2.42 12.34 14.86
N HIS A 95 3.18 11.85 15.85
CA HIS A 95 3.17 12.43 17.20
C HIS A 95 4.55 12.89 17.69
N GLY A 96 5.63 12.62 16.95
CA GLY A 96 6.99 12.92 17.39
C GLY A 96 7.45 12.06 18.58
N LEU A 97 6.81 10.92 18.81
CA LEU A 97 7.09 10.03 19.95
C LEU A 97 8.05 8.92 19.56
N GLY A 98 8.87 8.44 20.51
CA GLY A 98 9.74 7.29 20.28
C GLY A 98 10.99 7.57 19.43
N ILE A 99 11.37 8.84 19.24
CA ILE A 99 12.61 9.21 18.56
C ILE A 99 13.78 9.08 19.55
N THR A 100 14.75 8.22 19.23
CA THR A 100 15.87 7.89 20.11
C THR A 100 17.24 8.18 19.49
N SER A 101 17.30 8.46 18.18
CA SER A 101 18.51 8.73 17.42
C SER A 101 18.36 9.94 16.50
N GLU A 102 19.49 10.50 16.03
CA GLU A 102 19.46 11.58 15.03
C GLU A 102 19.00 11.05 13.65
N GLU A 103 19.22 9.76 13.34
CA GLU A 103 18.74 9.15 12.10
C GLU A 103 17.20 9.10 12.04
N GLU A 104 16.55 8.65 13.12
CA GLU A 104 15.08 8.67 13.24
C GLU A 104 14.52 10.09 13.17
N LYS A 105 15.26 11.07 13.72
CA LYS A 105 14.85 12.48 13.67
C LYS A 105 14.95 13.05 12.26
N ASP A 106 16.04 12.75 11.53
CA ASP A 106 16.20 13.14 10.14
C ASP A 106 15.09 12.52 9.26
N PHE A 107 14.75 11.25 9.49
CA PHE A 107 13.63 10.57 8.84
C PHE A 107 12.29 11.29 9.10
N VAL A 108 11.95 11.59 10.35
CA VAL A 108 10.69 12.31 10.68
C VAL A 108 10.64 13.69 10.02
N LEU A 109 11.76 14.42 10.00
CA LEU A 109 11.83 15.72 9.34
C LEU A 109 11.65 15.61 7.82
N GLU A 110 12.21 14.57 7.18
CA GLU A 110 12.00 14.31 5.76
C GLU A 110 10.53 14.02 5.45
N VAL A 111 9.91 13.11 6.19
CA VAL A 111 8.50 12.74 6.00
C VAL A 111 7.59 13.96 6.15
N ARG A 112 7.80 14.78 7.18
CA ARG A 112 7.03 16.01 7.37
C ARG A 112 7.29 17.05 6.28
N ALA A 113 8.51 17.16 5.79
CA ALA A 113 8.80 18.05 4.68
C ALA A 113 8.11 17.62 3.37
N LEU A 114 7.95 16.30 3.15
CA LEU A 114 7.18 15.77 2.02
C LEU A 114 5.68 16.03 2.19
N ASP A 115 5.16 15.82 3.39
CA ASP A 115 3.78 16.13 3.78
C ASP A 115 3.44 17.61 3.49
N GLU A 116 4.30 18.54 3.94
CA GLU A 116 4.17 19.97 3.65
C GLU A 116 4.24 20.31 2.15
N GLN A 117 4.85 19.45 1.33
CA GLN A 117 4.88 19.57 -0.14
C GLN A 117 3.63 18.99 -0.82
N GLY A 118 2.69 18.43 -0.04
CA GLY A 118 1.47 17.80 -0.51
C GLY A 118 1.67 16.38 -1.00
N TYR A 119 2.63 15.64 -0.46
CA TYR A 119 2.73 14.20 -0.71
C TYR A 119 1.65 13.43 0.05
N ARG A 120 1.05 12.41 -0.57
CA ARG A 120 0.34 11.36 0.16
C ARG A 120 1.33 10.31 0.62
N ILE A 121 1.40 10.08 1.93
CA ILE A 121 2.39 9.18 2.53
C ILE A 121 1.67 7.96 3.11
N ARG A 122 2.16 6.75 2.87
CA ARG A 122 1.54 5.54 3.43
C ARG A 122 2.58 4.64 4.07
N PHE A 123 2.26 4.12 5.24
CA PHE A 123 3.00 3.04 5.90
C PHE A 123 2.16 1.78 5.84
N GLU A 124 2.65 0.78 5.12
CA GLU A 124 1.88 -0.43 4.81
C GLU A 124 2.59 -1.67 5.38
N PRO A 125 1.91 -2.47 6.22
CA PRO A 125 2.47 -3.70 6.77
C PRO A 125 2.42 -4.88 5.80
N ASN A 126 1.68 -4.75 4.70
CA ASN A 126 1.44 -5.81 3.73
C ASN A 126 1.84 -5.35 2.33
N TYR A 127 2.56 -6.21 1.60
CA TYR A 127 3.03 -5.88 0.26
C TYR A 127 1.86 -5.68 -0.72
N GLY A 128 0.84 -6.53 -0.64
CA GLY A 128 -0.36 -6.41 -1.47
C GLY A 128 -1.07 -5.07 -1.25
N SER A 129 -1.20 -4.64 0.01
CA SER A 129 -1.76 -3.32 0.34
C SER A 129 -0.88 -2.19 -0.21
N ALA A 130 0.45 -2.26 -0.07
CA ALA A 130 1.37 -1.28 -0.64
C ALA A 130 1.25 -1.17 -2.17
N VAL A 131 1.14 -2.30 -2.86
CA VAL A 131 0.95 -2.34 -4.32
C VAL A 131 -0.44 -1.82 -4.70
N GLU A 132 -1.49 -2.17 -3.97
CA GLU A 132 -2.84 -1.62 -4.20
C GLU A 132 -2.85 -0.09 -4.06
N LYS A 133 -2.23 0.47 -3.02
CA LYS A 133 -2.09 1.93 -2.88
C LYS A 133 -1.36 2.55 -4.07
N MET A 134 -0.29 1.92 -4.55
CA MET A 134 0.40 2.36 -5.76
C MET A 134 -0.54 2.37 -6.96
N VAL A 135 -1.31 1.30 -7.18
CA VAL A 135 -2.27 1.20 -8.30
C VAL A 135 -3.33 2.31 -8.21
N ILE A 136 -3.89 2.55 -7.02
CA ILE A 136 -4.85 3.63 -6.78
C ILE A 136 -4.26 5.01 -7.13
N PHE A 137 -3.05 5.31 -6.63
CA PHE A 137 -2.41 6.59 -6.91
C PHE A 137 -2.01 6.73 -8.38
N GLU A 138 -1.59 5.63 -9.02
CA GLU A 138 -1.28 5.63 -10.43
C GLU A 138 -2.54 5.87 -11.30
N ALA A 139 -3.71 5.40 -10.85
CA ALA A 139 -5.01 5.69 -11.44
C ALA A 139 -5.49 7.14 -11.18
N GLY A 140 -4.79 7.91 -10.34
CA GLY A 140 -5.15 9.28 -9.97
C GLY A 140 -6.31 9.37 -8.97
N LEU A 141 -6.58 8.29 -8.25
CA LEU A 141 -7.67 8.19 -7.27
C LEU A 141 -7.18 8.52 -5.85
N ASN A 142 -8.13 8.85 -4.98
CA ASN A 142 -7.89 9.02 -3.55
C ASN A 142 -8.09 7.68 -2.84
N ASP A 143 -7.04 7.17 -2.20
CA ASP A 143 -7.05 5.88 -1.56
C ASP A 143 -7.98 5.79 -0.34
N VAL A 144 -8.20 6.89 0.38
CA VAL A 144 -9.17 6.94 1.48
C VAL A 144 -10.59 6.78 0.93
N ALA A 145 -10.92 7.47 -0.17
CA ALA A 145 -12.21 7.35 -0.83
C ALA A 145 -12.43 5.93 -1.40
N VAL A 146 -11.38 5.31 -1.95
CA VAL A 146 -11.45 3.91 -2.41
C VAL A 146 -11.71 2.95 -1.23
N GLU A 147 -11.05 3.11 -0.08
CA GLU A 147 -11.34 2.29 1.11
C GLU A 147 -12.75 2.53 1.68
N LEU A 148 -13.23 3.77 1.64
CA LEU A 148 -14.60 4.10 2.03
C LEU A 148 -15.61 3.42 1.08
N LEU A 149 -15.36 3.44 -0.23
CA LEU A 149 -16.21 2.76 -1.22
C LEU A 149 -16.24 1.25 -0.99
N LYS A 150 -15.08 0.61 -0.77
CA LYS A 150 -15.03 -0.81 -0.38
C LYS A 150 -15.86 -1.08 0.88
N SER A 151 -15.72 -0.21 1.90
CA SER A 151 -16.48 -0.34 3.15
C SER A 151 -17.99 -0.15 2.97
N TYR A 152 -18.40 0.78 2.10
CA TYR A 152 -19.80 0.99 1.74
C TYR A 152 -20.39 -0.26 1.08
N MET A 153 -19.70 -0.79 0.06
CA MET A 153 -20.12 -2.02 -0.62
C MET A 153 -20.23 -3.19 0.36
N GLU A 154 -19.24 -3.40 1.23
CA GLU A 154 -19.27 -4.48 2.24
C GLU A 154 -20.43 -4.37 3.24
N LEU A 155 -20.99 -3.18 3.45
CA LEU A 155 -22.07 -2.95 4.40
C LEU A 155 -23.45 -3.02 3.73
N GLU A 156 -23.59 -2.46 2.54
CA GLU A 156 -24.88 -2.31 1.86
C GLU A 156 -25.19 -3.45 0.87
N TYR A 157 -24.17 -4.08 0.29
CA TYR A 157 -24.37 -5.07 -0.77
C TYR A 157 -24.47 -6.48 -0.17
N ASP A 158 -25.51 -7.21 -0.56
CA ASP A 158 -25.65 -8.63 -0.25
C ASP A 158 -24.87 -9.45 -1.29
N PHE A 159 -23.61 -9.73 -1.01
CA PHE A 159 -22.78 -10.55 -1.88
C PHE A 159 -23.18 -12.02 -1.78
N ASP A 160 -23.50 -12.63 -2.94
CA ASP A 160 -23.84 -14.06 -3.05
C ASP A 160 -22.70 -15.04 -2.68
N LYS A 161 -21.49 -14.51 -2.39
CA LYS A 161 -20.29 -15.30 -2.08
C LYS A 161 -19.66 -14.79 -0.80
N GLU A 162 -19.12 -15.72 -0.01
CA GLU A 162 -18.21 -15.37 1.08
C GLU A 162 -16.88 -14.86 0.52
N PHE A 163 -16.33 -13.83 1.16
CA PHE A 163 -15.04 -13.24 0.86
C PHE A 163 -14.46 -12.62 2.14
N ASP A 164 -13.14 -12.46 2.17
CA ASP A 164 -12.41 -11.91 3.30
C ASP A 164 -12.30 -10.38 3.21
N HIS A 165 -12.04 -9.86 2.00
CA HIS A 165 -11.89 -8.43 1.71
C HIS A 165 -12.00 -8.13 0.21
N LEU A 166 -12.20 -6.86 -0.14
CA LEU A 166 -12.13 -6.33 -1.50
C LEU A 166 -10.75 -5.75 -1.82
N VAL A 167 -10.28 -5.95 -3.05
CA VAL A 167 -9.03 -5.36 -3.57
C VAL A 167 -9.34 -4.56 -4.83
N PHE A 168 -8.87 -3.32 -4.90
CA PHE A 168 -8.95 -2.49 -6.10
C PHE A 168 -7.91 -2.94 -7.14
N ILE A 169 -8.35 -3.05 -8.39
CA ILE A 169 -7.49 -3.31 -9.55
C ILE A 169 -7.76 -2.30 -10.66
N ASP A 170 -6.72 -2.00 -11.44
CA ASP A 170 -6.80 -1.19 -12.66
C ASP A 170 -6.06 -1.92 -13.79
N ASP A 171 -6.70 -2.96 -14.36
CA ASP A 171 -6.20 -3.73 -15.52
C ASP A 171 -7.20 -3.61 -16.67
N GLN A 172 -7.04 -2.55 -17.47
CA GLN A 172 -7.92 -2.12 -18.58
C GLN A 172 -9.26 -1.52 -18.15
N ASP A 173 -9.94 -2.15 -17.20
CA ASP A 173 -11.15 -1.66 -16.56
C ASP A 173 -10.99 -1.71 -15.04
N ARG A 174 -11.40 -0.65 -14.35
CA ARG A 174 -11.32 -0.55 -12.88
C ARG A 174 -12.37 -1.46 -12.24
N ALA A 175 -11.97 -2.19 -11.21
CA ALA A 175 -12.85 -3.11 -10.51
C ALA A 175 -12.44 -3.33 -9.07
N PHE A 176 -13.39 -3.82 -8.27
CA PHE A 176 -13.14 -4.43 -6.98
C PHE A 176 -13.22 -5.95 -7.09
N VAL A 177 -12.16 -6.63 -6.69
CA VAL A 177 -12.09 -8.09 -6.66
C VAL A 177 -12.30 -8.57 -5.23
N GLY A 178 -13.33 -9.39 -5.02
CA GLY A 178 -13.51 -10.10 -3.76
C GLY A 178 -12.53 -11.25 -3.65
N VAL A 179 -11.78 -11.30 -2.56
CA VAL A 179 -10.75 -12.32 -2.29
C VAL A 179 -11.19 -13.21 -1.14
N GLN A 180 -11.11 -14.53 -1.33
CA GLN A 180 -11.33 -15.54 -0.29
C GLN A 180 -10.15 -16.50 -0.25
N ASP A 181 -9.54 -16.71 0.91
CA ASP A 181 -8.36 -17.58 1.09
C ASP A 181 -7.23 -17.25 0.08
N GLY A 182 -7.02 -15.96 -0.18
CA GLY A 182 -6.02 -15.46 -1.13
C GLY A 182 -6.35 -15.73 -2.60
N ARG A 183 -7.60 -16.05 -2.94
CA ARG A 183 -8.04 -16.30 -4.32
C ARG A 183 -9.19 -15.37 -4.72
N PRO A 184 -9.20 -14.86 -5.95
CA PRO A 184 -10.32 -14.07 -6.45
C PRO A 184 -11.56 -14.96 -6.59
N VAL A 185 -12.68 -14.53 -6.00
CA VAL A 185 -13.97 -15.24 -6.05
C VAL A 185 -15.02 -14.53 -6.88
N PHE A 186 -15.00 -13.20 -6.95
CA PHE A 186 -15.83 -12.40 -7.83
C PHE A 186 -15.14 -11.06 -8.15
N ALA A 187 -15.69 -10.34 -9.11
CA ALA A 187 -15.32 -8.95 -9.38
C ALA A 187 -16.60 -8.13 -9.56
N VAL A 188 -16.57 -6.90 -9.08
CA VAL A 188 -17.60 -5.87 -9.30
C VAL A 188 -16.94 -4.69 -9.99
N GLU A 189 -17.60 -4.15 -11.00
CA GLU A 189 -17.13 -2.96 -11.72
C GLU A 189 -17.01 -1.77 -10.76
N PHE A 190 -15.99 -0.94 -10.96
CA PHE A 190 -15.81 0.28 -10.19
C PHE A 190 -16.84 1.33 -10.64
N ASP A 191 -17.74 1.73 -9.75
CA ASP A 191 -18.72 2.77 -10.03
C ASP A 191 -18.12 4.16 -9.75
N GLU A 192 -17.83 4.89 -10.83
CA GLU A 192 -17.28 6.25 -10.77
C GLU A 192 -18.27 7.25 -10.15
N GLU A 193 -19.58 7.08 -10.32
CA GLU A 193 -20.58 7.98 -9.73
C GLU A 193 -20.66 7.78 -8.20
N GLU A 194 -20.64 6.53 -7.73
CA GLU A 194 -20.56 6.23 -6.29
C GLU A 194 -19.23 6.70 -5.68
N TYR A 195 -18.11 6.53 -6.40
CA TYR A 195 -16.81 7.03 -5.96
C TYR A 195 -16.80 8.54 -5.77
N GLU A 196 -17.29 9.31 -6.75
CA GLU A 196 -17.33 10.78 -6.66
C GLU A 196 -18.29 11.23 -5.54
N ALA A 197 -19.41 10.54 -5.33
CA ALA A 197 -20.31 10.81 -4.22
C ALA A 197 -19.65 10.59 -2.85
N ILE A 198 -18.86 9.52 -2.71
CA ILE A 198 -18.07 9.26 -1.48
C ILE A 198 -16.99 10.32 -1.31
N LEU A 199 -16.28 10.68 -2.38
CA LEU A 199 -15.24 11.69 -2.33
C LEU A 199 -15.79 13.05 -1.85
N GLU A 200 -16.97 13.44 -2.31
CA GLU A 200 -17.66 14.65 -1.86
C GLU A 200 -18.16 14.53 -0.41
N ALA A 201 -18.80 13.41 -0.06
CA ALA A 201 -19.39 13.21 1.26
C ALA A 201 -18.37 13.10 2.39
N PHE A 202 -17.17 12.58 2.11
CA PHE A 202 -16.09 12.34 3.06
C PHE A 202 -14.82 13.15 2.74
N ALA A 203 -15.00 14.36 2.21
CA ALA A 203 -13.89 15.22 1.81
C ALA A 203 -12.92 15.51 2.96
N GLU A 204 -13.42 15.68 4.19
CA GLU A 204 -12.58 15.94 5.36
C GLU A 204 -11.68 14.74 5.68
N GLU A 205 -12.23 13.52 5.74
CA GLU A 205 -11.46 12.29 5.96
C GLU A 205 -10.44 12.07 4.84
N CYS A 206 -10.85 12.33 3.61
CA CYS A 206 -10.02 12.22 2.41
C CYS A 206 -8.82 13.19 2.40
N GLU A 207 -8.93 14.32 3.09
CA GLU A 207 -7.86 15.30 3.29
C GLU A 207 -7.03 15.05 4.55
N CYS A 208 -7.65 14.59 5.65
CA CYS A 208 -6.98 14.49 6.96
C CYS A 208 -6.22 13.18 7.19
N ILE A 209 -6.62 12.07 6.54
CA ILE A 209 -5.98 10.76 6.73
C ILE A 209 -4.69 10.69 5.91
N GLN A 210 -3.55 10.86 6.61
CA GLN A 210 -2.28 11.19 5.97
C GLN A 210 -1.18 10.15 6.00
N TYR A 211 -1.12 9.23 6.97
CA TYR A 211 0.00 8.27 7.08
C TYR A 211 -0.43 6.79 7.01
N GLU A 212 -1.64 6.48 7.45
CA GLU A 212 -2.18 5.13 7.48
C GLU A 212 -3.67 5.20 7.20
N VAL A 213 -4.18 4.25 6.41
CA VAL A 213 -5.62 4.07 6.20
C VAL A 213 -6.06 2.82 6.96
N ASP A 214 -6.41 3.01 8.24
CA ASP A 214 -6.93 1.95 9.09
C ASP A 214 -8.33 1.53 8.62
N THR A 215 -8.42 0.35 8.00
CA THR A 215 -9.66 -0.18 7.44
C THR A 215 -10.76 -0.37 8.49
N TYR A 216 -10.41 -0.63 9.75
CA TYR A 216 -11.39 -0.73 10.83
C TYR A 216 -12.00 0.63 11.15
N GLU A 217 -11.18 1.68 11.24
CA GLU A 217 -11.69 3.03 11.48
C GLU A 217 -12.47 3.57 10.25
N ILE A 218 -12.03 3.28 9.03
CA ILE A 218 -12.79 3.61 7.81
C ILE A 218 -14.18 2.95 7.83
N LYS A 219 -14.26 1.66 8.14
CA LYS A 219 -15.54 0.94 8.20
C LYS A 219 -16.46 1.51 9.28
N LYS A 220 -15.91 1.95 10.40
CA LYS A 220 -16.64 2.60 11.49
C LYS A 220 -17.15 4.00 11.09
N ILE A 221 -16.35 4.78 10.37
CA ILE A 221 -16.76 6.08 9.78
C ILE A 221 -17.95 5.86 8.84
N MET A 222 -17.82 4.91 7.90
CA MET A 222 -18.86 4.61 6.92
C MET A 222 -20.16 4.15 7.61
N LYS A 223 -20.05 3.20 8.55
CA LYS A 223 -21.21 2.71 9.29
C LYS A 223 -21.97 3.83 10.02
N LYS A 224 -21.23 4.72 10.69
CA LYS A 224 -21.84 5.87 11.38
C LYS A 224 -22.60 6.77 10.40
N ARG A 225 -22.05 6.99 9.20
CA ARG A 225 -22.69 7.80 8.17
C ARG A 225 -23.99 7.19 7.66
N LEU A 226 -24.00 5.88 7.45
CA LEU A 226 -25.21 5.15 7.03
C LEU A 226 -26.31 5.24 8.10
N GLU A 227 -25.95 5.07 9.37
CA GLU A 227 -26.89 5.22 10.50
C GLU A 227 -27.51 6.64 10.55
N GLU A 228 -26.72 7.69 10.32
CA GLU A 228 -27.22 9.08 10.27
C GLU A 228 -28.20 9.33 9.11
N LEU A 229 -27.96 8.71 7.95
CA LEU A 229 -28.85 8.84 6.79
C LEU A 229 -30.19 8.12 7.01
N GLU A 230 -30.18 6.96 7.66
CA GLU A 230 -31.41 6.24 8.02
C GLU A 230 -32.26 6.99 9.07
N GLU A 231 -31.62 7.74 9.97
CA GLU A 231 -32.31 8.57 10.97
C GLU A 231 -32.97 9.82 10.34
N ASP A 232 -32.35 10.42 9.33
CA ASP A 232 -32.89 11.60 8.62
C ASP A 232 -34.07 11.26 7.67
N GLU A 233 -34.21 9.98 7.28
CA GLU A 233 -35.31 9.49 6.43
C GLU A 233 -36.57 9.04 7.23
N ASN A 234 -36.50 8.96 8.56
CA ASN A 234 -37.58 8.52 9.45
C ASN A 234 -38.26 9.65 10.26
#